data_AF-A0A453L646-F1
#
_entry.id   AF-A0A453L646-F1
#
_cell.length_a   1.000
_cell.length_b   1.000
_cell.length_c   1.000
_cell.angle_alpha   90.00
_cell.angle_beta   90.00
_cell.angle_gamma   90.00
#
_symmetry.space_group_name_H-M   'P 1'
#
loop_
_entity.id
_entity.type
_entity.pdbx_description
1 polymer ?
#
loop_
_entity_poly.entity_id
_entity_poly.type
_entity_poly.pdbx_seq_one_letter_code
_entity_poly.pdbx_strand_id
1 'polypeptide(L)'
;FSVITMTSSLKVIEIEAPNLSNFQFMGLRQVQLSLGVALQFKKFDMSFPGVVSYACTNLLSNLQYVEALSLCSRREIIDTPVLPSKFLHLKHLSVDLNAMTFSPTYDYCSLISLFDASPSLETLVLNVLQRKMLHESIVGDTSNLRQMPGHRHDRLKTVKIIGFSSAKSVVELTCHIIENTASLQCLTLDTTTGHPWHSCLTNYSGKCLVLHVDFLVEVGKGLLAIKTYVEPKVPSRVKLNVVEPCRRCHDLEPLS
;
A
#
# COMPACT_ATOMS: atom_id res chain seq x y z
N PHE A 1 6.49 -2.41 -24.75
CA PHE A 1 5.51 -2.07 -23.70
C PHE A 1 4.21 -2.74 -24.12
N SER A 2 3.63 -3.57 -23.27
CA SER A 2 2.37 -4.27 -23.58
C SER A 2 1.33 -3.94 -22.52
N VAL A 3 0.16 -3.46 -22.95
CA VAL A 3 -1.00 -3.20 -22.08
C VAL A 3 -2.10 -4.16 -22.48
N ILE A 4 -2.54 -4.97 -21.53
CA ILE A 4 -3.69 -5.85 -21.70
C ILE A 4 -4.80 -5.36 -20.77
N THR A 5 -5.86 -4.82 -21.37
CA THR A 5 -7.08 -4.40 -20.68
C THR A 5 -8.22 -5.22 -21.25
N MET A 6 -8.71 -6.24 -20.53
CA MET A 6 -9.51 -7.30 -21.17
C MET A 6 -10.72 -7.80 -20.36
N THR A 7 -11.62 -8.40 -21.15
CA THR A 7 -13.02 -8.78 -20.97
C THR A 7 -13.22 -10.09 -20.20
N SER A 8 -14.48 -10.43 -19.91
CA SER A 8 -14.94 -11.51 -19.01
C SER A 8 -14.55 -12.95 -19.37
N SER A 9 -13.88 -13.21 -20.50
CA SER A 9 -13.58 -14.57 -21.01
C SER A 9 -12.10 -14.94 -21.01
N LEU A 10 -11.17 -14.01 -20.73
CA LEU A 10 -9.74 -14.30 -20.74
C LEU A 10 -9.34 -15.17 -19.54
N LYS A 11 -8.67 -16.30 -19.79
CA LYS A 11 -8.26 -17.28 -18.75
C LYS A 11 -6.75 -17.38 -18.56
N VAL A 12 -5.99 -17.32 -19.65
CA VAL A 12 -4.53 -17.47 -19.65
C VAL A 12 -3.93 -16.38 -20.55
N ILE A 13 -2.82 -15.79 -20.10
CA ILE A 13 -1.94 -14.95 -20.93
C ILE A 13 -0.57 -15.62 -20.93
N GLU A 14 -0.11 -15.95 -22.13
CA GLU A 14 1.24 -16.48 -22.35
C GLU A 14 2.12 -15.35 -22.88
N ILE A 15 3.29 -15.15 -22.26
CA ILE A 15 4.23 -14.10 -22.64
C ILE A 15 5.55 -14.74 -23.05
N GLU A 16 5.77 -14.81 -24.36
CA GLU A 16 7.02 -15.27 -24.97
C GLU A 16 7.74 -14.12 -25.68
N ALA A 17 8.05 -13.07 -24.92
CA ALA A 17 8.63 -11.84 -25.46
C ALA A 17 9.91 -11.48 -24.71
N PRO A 18 11.10 -12.00 -25.09
CA PRO A 18 12.34 -11.86 -24.31
C PRO A 18 12.79 -10.41 -24.12
N ASN A 19 12.43 -9.52 -25.05
CA ASN A 19 12.73 -8.09 -24.99
C ASN A 19 11.66 -7.25 -24.26
N LEU A 20 10.63 -7.88 -23.69
CA LEU A 20 9.56 -7.17 -23.01
C LEU A 20 10.01 -6.70 -21.63
N SER A 21 10.36 -5.42 -21.53
CA SER A 21 10.80 -4.81 -20.27
C SER A 21 9.67 -4.33 -19.36
N ASN A 22 8.47 -4.11 -19.90
CA ASN A 22 7.37 -3.49 -19.17
C ASN A 22 6.06 -4.18 -19.54
N PHE A 23 5.34 -4.63 -18.52
CA PHE A 23 4.07 -5.31 -18.66
C PHE A 23 3.01 -4.71 -17.74
N GLN A 24 1.82 -4.51 -18.28
CA GLN A 24 0.66 -4.07 -17.52
C GLN A 24 -0.55 -4.94 -17.84
N PHE A 25 -1.16 -5.49 -16.79
CA PHE A 25 -2.41 -6.22 -16.86
C PHE A 25 -3.48 -5.56 -15.98
N MET A 26 -4.65 -5.29 -16.55
CA MET A 26 -5.81 -4.79 -15.82
C MET A 26 -7.04 -5.64 -16.16
N GLY A 27 -7.58 -6.31 -15.15
CA GLY A 27 -8.70 -7.24 -15.30
C GLY A 27 -9.68 -7.17 -14.13
N LEU A 28 -10.92 -7.60 -14.40
CA LEU A 28 -11.96 -7.74 -13.37
C LEU A 28 -11.83 -9.03 -12.56
N ARG A 29 -11.00 -9.97 -13.02
CA ARG A 29 -10.73 -11.28 -12.41
C ARG A 29 -9.26 -11.64 -12.59
N GLN A 30 -8.79 -12.58 -11.76
CA GLN A 30 -7.49 -13.20 -11.92
C GLN A 30 -7.40 -13.94 -13.27
N VAL A 31 -6.25 -13.80 -13.93
CA VAL A 31 -5.87 -14.50 -15.15
C VAL A 31 -4.55 -15.21 -14.88
N GLN A 32 -4.41 -16.46 -15.32
CA GLN A 32 -3.16 -17.19 -15.18
C GLN A 32 -2.12 -16.60 -16.12
N LEU A 33 -0.98 -16.17 -15.58
CA LEU A 33 0.15 -15.70 -16.36
C LEU A 33 1.16 -16.84 -16.54
N SER A 34 1.39 -17.24 -17.79
CA SER A 34 2.49 -18.11 -18.17
C SER A 34 3.61 -17.24 -18.73
N LEU A 35 4.71 -17.17 -17.99
CA LEU A 35 5.85 -16.31 -18.30
C LEU A 35 6.97 -17.17 -18.88
N GLY A 36 7.40 -16.87 -20.11
CA GLY A 36 8.51 -17.54 -20.76
C GLY A 36 9.81 -17.40 -19.98
N VAL A 37 10.76 -18.31 -20.24
CA VAL A 37 12.08 -18.31 -19.60
C VAL A 37 12.87 -17.05 -20.00
N ALA A 38 13.55 -16.43 -19.04
CA ALA A 38 14.43 -15.27 -19.20
C ALA A 38 13.76 -13.89 -19.45
N LEU A 39 12.50 -13.70 -19.04
CA LEU A 39 11.90 -12.36 -19.04
C LEU A 39 12.57 -11.44 -18.01
N GLN A 40 13.13 -10.32 -18.48
CA GLN A 40 13.76 -9.29 -17.64
C GLN A 40 12.86 -8.06 -17.53
N PHE A 41 11.69 -8.24 -16.93
CA PHE A 41 10.82 -7.11 -16.65
C PHE A 41 11.54 -6.10 -15.76
N LYS A 42 11.54 -4.83 -16.17
CA LYS A 42 11.89 -3.69 -15.31
C LYS A 42 10.68 -3.24 -14.52
N LYS A 43 9.52 -3.15 -15.19
CA LYS A 43 8.25 -2.76 -14.57
C LYS A 43 7.16 -3.79 -14.80
N PHE A 44 6.44 -4.13 -13.74
CA PHE A 44 5.35 -5.07 -13.78
C PHE A 44 4.15 -4.52 -13.02
N ASP A 45 3.04 -4.28 -13.71
CA ASP A 45 1.84 -3.69 -13.13
C ASP A 45 0.67 -4.65 -13.30
N MET A 46 -0.07 -4.92 -12.22
CA MET A 46 -1.26 -5.76 -12.26
C MET A 46 -2.40 -5.16 -11.46
N SER A 47 -3.61 -5.29 -11.99
CA SER A 47 -4.84 -4.93 -11.29
C SER A 47 -5.91 -5.99 -11.48
N PHE A 48 -6.32 -6.64 -10.39
CA PHE A 48 -7.50 -7.50 -10.28
C PHE A 48 -7.75 -7.86 -8.80
N PRO A 49 -8.96 -8.33 -8.43
CA PRO A 49 -9.24 -8.77 -7.06
C PRO A 49 -8.36 -9.96 -6.64
N GLY A 50 -7.67 -9.85 -5.51
CA GLY A 50 -6.78 -10.89 -4.97
C GLY A 50 -5.36 -10.87 -5.55
N VAL A 51 -4.97 -9.79 -6.25
CA VAL A 51 -3.67 -9.69 -6.91
C VAL A 51 -2.49 -9.71 -5.94
N VAL A 52 -2.67 -9.22 -4.70
CA VAL A 52 -1.60 -9.28 -3.69
C VAL A 52 -1.35 -10.74 -3.32
N SER A 53 -2.40 -11.47 -2.90
CA SER A 53 -2.29 -12.91 -2.62
C SER A 53 -1.75 -13.72 -3.81
N TYR A 54 -2.18 -13.39 -5.04
CA TYR A 54 -1.65 -14.02 -6.26
C TYR A 54 -0.16 -13.75 -6.47
N ALA A 55 0.28 -12.50 -6.31
CA ALA A 55 1.69 -12.13 -6.38
C ALA A 55 2.51 -12.87 -5.32
N CYS A 56 1.95 -13.04 -4.12
CA CYS A 56 2.56 -13.77 -3.00
C CYS A 56 2.66 -15.29 -3.20
N THR A 57 2.01 -15.88 -4.20
CA THR A 57 1.96 -17.34 -4.38
C THR A 57 2.47 -17.81 -5.74
N ASN A 58 2.14 -17.11 -6.81
CA ASN A 58 2.26 -17.64 -8.18
C ASN A 58 3.31 -16.94 -9.04
N LEU A 59 3.70 -15.70 -8.72
CA LEU A 59 4.53 -14.88 -9.60
C LEU A 59 6.03 -14.89 -9.29
N LEU A 60 6.41 -15.62 -8.25
CA LEU A 60 7.60 -15.28 -7.49
C LEU A 60 8.93 -15.78 -8.06
N SER A 61 8.94 -16.72 -9.02
CA SER A 61 10.18 -17.17 -9.69
C SER A 61 10.51 -16.36 -10.93
N ASN A 62 9.50 -15.87 -11.65
CA ASN A 62 9.68 -15.21 -12.95
C ASN A 62 9.87 -13.69 -12.85
N LEU A 63 9.63 -13.10 -11.67
CA LEU A 63 9.77 -11.66 -11.43
C LEU A 63 11.01 -11.29 -10.59
N GLN A 64 11.97 -12.19 -10.42
CA GLN A 64 13.15 -11.96 -9.57
C GLN A 64 13.96 -10.71 -9.96
N TYR A 65 13.94 -10.34 -11.24
CA TYR A 65 14.66 -9.19 -11.80
C TYR A 65 13.83 -7.90 -11.91
N VAL A 66 12.56 -7.92 -11.49
CA VAL A 66 11.70 -6.73 -11.53
C VAL A 66 12.27 -5.65 -10.62
N GLU A 67 12.40 -4.44 -11.16
CA GLU A 67 12.83 -3.26 -10.38
C GLU A 67 11.65 -2.48 -9.81
N ALA A 68 10.50 -2.48 -10.48
CA ALA A 68 9.27 -1.81 -10.06
C ALA A 68 8.03 -2.70 -10.22
N LEU A 69 7.30 -2.90 -9.12
CA LEU A 69 6.08 -3.73 -9.06
C LEU A 69 4.92 -2.87 -8.56
N SER A 70 3.81 -2.85 -9.31
CA SER A 70 2.56 -2.21 -8.88
C SER A 70 1.42 -3.23 -8.83
N LEU A 71 0.79 -3.37 -7.67
CA LEU A 71 -0.33 -4.27 -7.42
C LEU A 71 -1.55 -3.45 -7.02
N CYS A 72 -2.64 -3.53 -7.77
CA CYS A 72 -3.88 -2.80 -7.47
C CYS A 72 -5.04 -3.78 -7.27
N SER A 73 -5.55 -3.84 -6.05
CA SER A 73 -6.62 -4.74 -5.65
C SER A 73 -7.78 -3.96 -5.05
N ARG A 74 -9.01 -4.29 -5.45
CA ARG A 74 -10.22 -3.75 -4.80
C ARG A 74 -10.79 -4.70 -3.74
N ARG A 75 -10.20 -5.88 -3.59
CA ARG A 75 -10.61 -6.93 -2.64
C ARG A 75 -9.49 -7.94 -2.49
N GLU A 76 -9.08 -8.21 -1.25
CA GLU A 76 -8.23 -9.33 -0.87
C GLU A 76 -9.04 -10.27 0.03
N ILE A 77 -8.78 -11.58 0.00
CA ILE A 77 -9.61 -12.60 0.68
C ILE A 77 -8.80 -13.40 1.71
N ILE A 78 -7.47 -13.49 1.58
CA ILE A 78 -6.64 -14.38 2.41
C ILE A 78 -5.29 -13.71 2.73
N ASP A 79 -4.90 -13.73 4.00
CA ASP A 79 -3.54 -13.43 4.45
C ASP A 79 -2.63 -14.57 3.99
N THR A 80 -2.00 -14.39 2.83
CA THR A 80 -1.18 -15.44 2.24
C THR A 80 0.29 -15.13 2.50
N PRO A 81 1.00 -15.91 3.33
CA PRO A 81 2.40 -15.63 3.63
C PRO A 81 3.26 -15.82 2.37
N VAL A 82 4.12 -14.83 2.09
CA VAL A 82 5.15 -14.93 1.06
C VAL A 82 6.35 -15.69 1.60
N LEU A 83 6.89 -16.61 0.80
CA LEU A 83 8.17 -17.26 1.08
C LEU A 83 9.34 -16.26 0.90
N PRO A 84 10.37 -16.28 1.76
CA PRO A 84 11.47 -15.29 1.74
C PRO A 84 12.23 -15.17 0.41
N SER A 85 12.82 -14.00 0.17
CA SER A 85 13.89 -13.73 -0.83
C SER A 85 13.54 -14.01 -2.30
N LYS A 86 12.48 -13.39 -2.82
CA LYS A 86 12.00 -13.66 -4.19
C LYS A 86 12.00 -12.47 -5.15
N PHE A 87 11.92 -11.26 -4.63
CA PHE A 87 12.00 -10.01 -5.39
C PHE A 87 13.38 -9.36 -5.19
N LEU A 88 14.43 -10.08 -5.59
CA LEU A 88 15.82 -9.74 -5.26
C LEU A 88 16.25 -8.36 -5.78
N HIS A 89 15.71 -7.91 -6.91
CA HIS A 89 16.06 -6.64 -7.54
C HIS A 89 14.99 -5.56 -7.41
N LEU A 90 13.90 -5.83 -6.69
CA LEU A 90 12.79 -4.88 -6.56
C LEU A 90 13.23 -3.68 -5.73
N LYS A 91 13.18 -2.50 -6.34
CA LYS A 91 13.52 -1.21 -5.71
C LYS A 91 12.28 -0.39 -5.38
N HIS A 92 11.20 -0.56 -6.15
CA HIS A 92 9.96 0.20 -6.00
C HIS A 92 8.76 -0.74 -5.91
N LEU A 93 8.04 -0.69 -4.81
CA LEU A 93 6.80 -1.43 -4.61
C LEU A 93 5.65 -0.46 -4.40
N SER A 94 4.60 -0.60 -5.21
CA SER A 94 3.33 0.10 -5.04
C SER A 94 2.22 -0.92 -4.80
N VAL A 95 1.52 -0.81 -3.68
CA VAL A 95 0.34 -1.63 -3.38
C VAL A 95 -0.85 -0.70 -3.19
N ASP A 96 -1.86 -0.85 -4.02
CA ASP A 96 -3.08 -0.04 -4.03
C ASP A 96 -4.29 -0.89 -3.65
N LEU A 97 -4.69 -0.77 -2.38
CA LEU A 97 -5.85 -1.41 -1.76
C LEU A 97 -6.98 -0.40 -1.60
N ASN A 98 -7.40 0.22 -2.71
CA ASN A 98 -8.49 1.18 -2.74
C ASN A 98 -9.84 0.51 -3.00
N ALA A 99 -10.79 0.67 -2.08
CA ALA A 99 -12.17 0.20 -2.24
C ALA A 99 -13.18 1.08 -1.53
N MET A 100 -14.48 0.83 -1.79
CA MET A 100 -15.55 1.42 -0.98
C MET A 100 -15.43 0.98 0.48
N THR A 101 -15.24 -0.33 0.69
CA THR A 101 -15.00 -1.02 1.95
C THR A 101 -14.09 -2.22 1.66
N PHE A 102 -13.09 -2.49 2.50
CA PHE A 102 -12.38 -3.77 2.53
C PHE A 102 -13.00 -4.70 3.58
N SER A 103 -12.64 -5.99 3.51
CA SER A 103 -13.03 -6.94 4.56
C SER A 103 -12.47 -6.45 5.90
N PRO A 104 -13.28 -6.29 6.96
CA PRO A 104 -12.80 -5.88 8.28
C PRO A 104 -11.77 -6.85 8.88
N THR A 105 -11.73 -8.08 8.36
CA THR A 105 -10.81 -9.14 8.77
C THR A 105 -9.47 -9.11 8.03
N TYR A 106 -9.29 -8.24 7.03
CA TYR A 106 -8.03 -8.17 6.30
C TYR A 106 -6.96 -7.55 7.18
N ASP A 107 -5.87 -8.26 7.40
CA ASP A 107 -4.77 -7.76 8.19
C ASP A 107 -3.73 -7.12 7.28
N TYR A 108 -3.59 -5.79 7.35
CA TYR A 108 -2.57 -5.05 6.60
C TYR A 108 -1.15 -5.50 6.93
N CYS A 109 -0.93 -6.09 8.12
CA CYS A 109 0.36 -6.68 8.48
C CYS A 109 0.74 -7.89 7.61
N SER A 110 -0.20 -8.51 6.89
CA SER A 110 0.10 -9.56 5.89
C SER A 110 1.07 -9.08 4.81
N LEU A 111 1.11 -7.77 4.52
CA LEU A 111 2.01 -7.14 3.56
C LEU A 111 3.49 -7.19 3.99
N ILE A 112 3.79 -7.41 5.27
CA ILE A 112 5.17 -7.55 5.78
C ILE A 112 5.92 -8.64 5.01
N SER A 113 5.24 -9.77 4.75
CA SER A 113 5.84 -10.86 3.99
C SER A 113 6.28 -10.46 2.57
N LEU A 114 5.59 -9.51 1.94
CA LEU A 114 5.98 -8.97 0.63
C LEU A 114 7.22 -8.09 0.73
N PHE A 115 7.37 -7.34 1.82
CA PHE A 115 8.55 -6.51 2.10
C PHE A 115 9.77 -7.37 2.43
N ASP A 116 9.58 -8.39 3.26
CA ASP A 116 10.60 -9.40 3.62
C ASP A 116 11.11 -10.15 2.39
N ALA A 117 10.24 -10.39 1.41
CA ALA A 117 10.60 -11.00 0.14
C ALA A 117 11.38 -10.06 -0.81
N SER A 118 11.55 -8.78 -0.45
CA SER A 118 12.09 -7.72 -1.30
C SER A 118 13.33 -7.03 -0.69
N PRO A 119 14.48 -7.73 -0.58
CA PRO A 119 15.67 -7.22 0.12
C PRO A 119 16.29 -5.96 -0.49
N SER A 120 16.01 -5.69 -1.78
CA SER A 120 16.50 -4.50 -2.48
C SER A 120 15.56 -3.29 -2.41
N LEU A 121 14.44 -3.39 -1.69
CA LEU A 121 13.40 -2.38 -1.72
C LEU A 121 13.90 -1.04 -1.18
N GLU A 122 13.73 0.02 -1.98
CA GLU A 122 14.15 1.38 -1.62
C GLU A 122 12.96 2.31 -1.39
N THR A 123 11.84 2.07 -2.08
CA THR A 123 10.61 2.86 -1.98
C THR A 123 9.37 1.98 -1.87
N LEU A 124 8.55 2.25 -0.85
CA LEU A 124 7.25 1.63 -0.65
C LEU A 124 6.15 2.71 -0.74
N VAL A 125 5.18 2.47 -1.61
CA VAL A 125 3.93 3.24 -1.67
C VAL A 125 2.77 2.30 -1.38
N LEU A 126 2.03 2.59 -0.32
CA LEU A 126 0.89 1.80 0.11
C LEU A 126 -0.34 2.72 0.13
N ASN A 127 -1.35 2.41 -0.70
CA ASN A 127 -2.64 3.08 -0.65
C ASN A 127 -3.65 2.16 0.03
N VAL A 128 -4.12 2.54 1.21
CA VAL A 128 -5.13 1.80 2.00
C VAL A 128 -6.44 2.55 2.09
N LEU A 129 -6.66 3.49 1.18
CA LEU A 129 -7.84 4.33 1.16
C LEU A 129 -9.13 3.50 1.10
N GLN A 130 -9.96 3.69 2.11
CA GLN A 130 -11.34 3.20 2.13
C GLN A 130 -12.28 4.38 2.31
N ARG A 131 -13.39 4.39 1.56
CA ARG A 131 -14.44 5.40 1.76
C ARG A 131 -15.16 5.20 3.10
N LYS A 132 -15.27 3.95 3.54
CA LYS A 132 -15.82 3.57 4.85
C LYS A 132 -14.87 2.60 5.54
N MET A 133 -14.29 3.06 6.65
CA MET A 133 -13.35 2.27 7.43
C MET A 133 -14.10 1.35 8.40
N LEU A 134 -14.03 0.05 8.16
CA LEU A 134 -14.72 -0.97 8.98
C LEU A 134 -13.79 -1.77 9.89
N HIS A 135 -12.48 -1.55 9.79
CA HIS A 135 -11.50 -2.24 10.62
C HIS A 135 -11.56 -1.71 12.06
N GLU A 136 -11.12 -2.54 13.01
CA GLU A 136 -10.99 -2.12 14.39
C GLU A 136 -10.05 -0.92 14.52
N SER A 137 -10.49 0.09 15.26
CA SER A 137 -9.74 1.31 15.50
C SER A 137 -8.81 1.12 16.70
N ILE A 138 -7.57 1.59 16.60
CA ILE A 138 -6.66 1.68 17.74
C ILE A 138 -7.08 2.79 18.72
N VAL A 139 -7.88 3.75 18.27
CA VAL A 139 -8.32 4.87 19.12
C VAL A 139 -9.38 4.36 20.09
N GLY A 140 -9.06 4.39 21.39
CA GLY A 140 -9.89 3.83 22.45
C GLY A 140 -9.59 2.35 22.75
N ASP A 141 -8.68 1.73 22.01
CA ASP A 141 -8.17 0.40 22.30
C ASP A 141 -7.11 0.48 23.41
N THR A 142 -7.30 -0.30 24.47
CA THR A 142 -6.38 -0.38 25.62
C THR A 142 -5.35 -1.49 25.47
N SER A 143 -5.47 -2.33 24.45
CA SER A 143 -4.52 -3.41 24.21
C SER A 143 -3.25 -2.89 23.56
N ASN A 144 -2.14 -3.56 23.87
CA ASN A 144 -0.85 -3.22 23.29
C ASN A 144 -0.83 -3.53 21.79
N LEU A 145 -0.06 -2.73 21.03
CA LEU A 145 0.27 -3.06 19.65
C LEU A 145 0.98 -4.42 19.62
N ARG A 146 0.61 -5.28 18.66
CA ARG A 146 1.29 -6.56 18.50
C ARG A 146 2.79 -6.32 18.20
N GLN A 147 3.64 -7.13 18.82
CA GLN A 147 5.04 -7.22 18.41
C GLN A 147 5.15 -8.29 17.34
N MET A 148 5.61 -7.91 16.15
CA MET A 148 5.82 -8.85 15.05
C MET A 148 7.32 -9.12 14.90
N PRO A 149 7.72 -10.39 14.70
CA PRO A 149 9.10 -10.69 14.33
C PRO A 149 9.40 -9.97 13.01
N GLY A 150 10.52 -9.25 12.95
CA GLY A 150 10.88 -8.44 11.80
C GLY A 150 12.20 -8.87 11.18
N HIS A 151 12.25 -8.85 9.86
CA HIS A 151 13.49 -8.85 9.11
C HIS A 151 13.98 -7.41 8.96
N ARG A 152 15.30 -7.20 8.99
CA ARG A 152 15.86 -5.86 8.83
C ARG A 152 15.72 -5.42 7.38
N HIS A 153 15.15 -4.23 7.17
CA HIS A 153 15.05 -3.62 5.85
C HIS A 153 16.18 -2.59 5.65
N ASP A 154 17.33 -3.07 5.19
CA ASP A 154 18.55 -2.26 5.16
C ASP A 154 18.61 -1.23 4.01
N ARG A 155 17.74 -1.35 3.01
CA ARG A 155 17.75 -0.47 1.82
C ARG A 155 16.52 0.42 1.67
N LEU A 156 15.47 0.21 2.47
CA LEU A 156 14.20 0.94 2.37
C LEU A 156 14.35 2.37 2.92
N LYS A 157 14.31 3.35 2.03
CA LYS A 157 14.55 4.77 2.36
C LYS A 157 13.27 5.58 2.47
N THR A 158 12.29 5.28 1.62
CA THR A 158 11.07 6.10 1.49
C THR A 158 9.83 5.24 1.63
N VAL A 159 8.94 5.63 2.53
CA VAL A 159 7.64 5.00 2.74
C VAL A 159 6.56 6.07 2.63
N LYS A 160 5.54 5.82 1.81
CA LYS A 160 4.34 6.65 1.71
C LYS A 160 3.11 5.78 1.91
N ILE A 161 2.30 6.12 2.91
CA ILE A 161 1.00 5.50 3.17
C ILE A 161 -0.09 6.51 2.86
N ILE A 162 -0.99 6.19 1.94
CA ILE A 162 -2.13 7.02 1.50
C ILE A 162 -3.42 6.43 2.07
N GLY A 163 -4.35 7.30 2.48
CA GLY A 163 -5.57 6.89 3.16
C GLY A 163 -5.29 6.37 4.58
N PHE A 164 -4.24 6.89 5.23
CA PHE A 164 -3.88 6.51 6.59
C PHE A 164 -5.06 6.72 7.54
N SER A 165 -5.43 5.67 8.26
CA SER A 165 -6.62 5.60 9.10
C SER A 165 -6.24 5.12 10.50
N SER A 166 -7.22 5.04 11.40
CA SER A 166 -7.04 4.51 12.75
C SER A 166 -7.07 2.99 12.82
N ALA A 167 -7.13 2.27 11.70
CA ALA A 167 -7.04 0.81 11.72
C ALA A 167 -5.82 0.35 12.49
N LYS A 168 -6.05 -0.52 13.47
CA LYS A 168 -5.01 -1.08 14.30
C LYS A 168 -3.89 -1.72 13.47
N SER A 169 -4.23 -2.56 12.49
CA SER A 169 -3.24 -3.22 11.63
C SER A 169 -2.45 -2.26 10.73
N VAL A 170 -3.02 -1.11 10.33
CA VAL A 170 -2.26 -0.07 9.59
C VAL A 170 -1.23 0.60 10.50
N VAL A 171 -1.61 0.89 11.75
CA VAL A 171 -0.71 1.49 12.75
C VAL A 171 0.38 0.50 13.15
N GLU A 172 0.02 -0.77 13.41
CA GLU A 172 0.96 -1.86 13.70
C GLU A 172 1.97 -2.06 12.57
N LEU A 173 1.50 -2.11 11.32
CA LEU A 173 2.36 -2.21 10.15
C LEU A 173 3.34 -1.02 10.07
N THR A 174 2.84 0.19 10.32
CA THR A 174 3.65 1.41 10.25
C THR A 174 4.74 1.42 11.33
N CYS A 175 4.37 1.07 12.56
CA CYS A 175 5.32 0.91 13.67
C CYS A 175 6.37 -0.16 13.34
N HIS A 176 5.96 -1.30 12.80
CA HIS A 176 6.86 -2.37 12.40
C HIS A 176 7.88 -1.92 11.36
N ILE A 177 7.45 -1.17 10.34
CA ILE A 177 8.34 -0.58 9.33
C ILE A 177 9.36 0.34 9.99
N ILE A 178 8.93 1.23 10.88
CA ILE A 178 9.82 2.18 11.55
C ILE A 178 10.87 1.46 12.39
N GLU A 179 10.45 0.45 13.15
CA GLU A 179 11.32 -0.30 14.08
C GLU A 179 12.34 -1.19 13.34
N ASN A 180 11.99 -1.70 12.16
CA ASN A 180 12.83 -2.65 11.41
C ASN A 180 13.61 -2.02 10.24
N THR A 181 13.46 -0.71 10.01
CA THR A 181 14.09 -0.01 8.86
C THR A 181 15.09 1.05 9.33
N ALA A 182 16.32 0.64 9.61
CA ALA A 182 17.37 1.57 10.05
C ALA A 182 17.71 2.64 8.99
N SER A 183 17.59 2.29 7.71
CA SER A 183 17.89 3.12 6.54
C SER A 183 16.80 4.12 6.17
N LEU A 184 15.66 4.12 6.87
CA LEU A 184 14.53 4.99 6.58
C LEU A 184 14.95 6.46 6.64
N GLN A 185 14.59 7.22 5.62
CA GLN A 185 14.90 8.65 5.50
C GLN A 185 13.63 9.49 5.50
N CYS A 186 12.57 9.00 4.87
CA CYS A 186 11.31 9.72 4.72
C CYS A 186 10.12 8.80 4.96
N LEU A 187 9.23 9.22 5.86
CA LEU A 187 7.95 8.59 6.12
C LEU A 187 6.84 9.61 5.84
N THR A 188 5.94 9.30 4.91
CA THR A 188 4.78 10.14 4.61
C THR A 188 3.51 9.41 4.98
N LEU A 189 2.73 9.97 5.89
CA LEU A 189 1.44 9.46 6.34
C LEU A 189 0.37 10.42 5.86
N ASP A 190 -0.29 10.05 4.77
CA ASP A 190 -1.31 10.85 4.12
C ASP A 190 -2.69 10.35 4.52
N THR A 191 -3.38 11.12 5.36
CA THR A 191 -4.73 10.80 5.85
C THR A 191 -5.80 11.12 4.80
N THR A 192 -5.44 11.75 3.69
CA THR A 192 -6.36 12.14 2.62
C THR A 192 -6.50 11.07 1.54
N THR A 193 -7.24 11.38 0.47
CA THR A 193 -7.39 10.49 -0.68
C THR A 193 -6.13 10.40 -1.56
N GLY A 194 -5.10 11.22 -1.30
CA GLY A 194 -3.85 11.26 -2.08
C GLY A 194 -3.99 11.73 -3.53
N HIS A 195 -5.21 12.04 -3.99
CA HIS A 195 -5.47 12.49 -5.34
C HIS A 195 -5.34 14.02 -5.44
N PRO A 196 -4.47 14.57 -6.32
CA PRO A 196 -4.19 15.99 -6.38
C PRO A 196 -5.47 16.83 -6.62
N TRP A 197 -6.39 16.30 -7.42
CA TRP A 197 -7.64 16.95 -7.88
C TRP A 197 -8.67 17.17 -6.77
N HIS A 198 -8.45 16.55 -5.60
CA HIS A 198 -9.30 16.74 -4.42
C HIS A 198 -8.81 17.90 -3.55
N SER A 199 -7.65 18.49 -3.89
CA SER A 199 -7.10 19.64 -3.20
C SER A 199 -7.53 20.95 -3.84
N CYS A 200 -7.65 21.96 -2.99
CA CYS A 200 -8.03 23.31 -3.32
C CYS A 200 -6.94 24.03 -4.18
N LEU A 201 -5.76 23.42 -4.33
CA LEU A 201 -4.64 23.91 -5.14
C LEU A 201 -4.76 23.55 -6.62
N THR A 202 -5.50 22.48 -6.96
CA THR A 202 -5.58 21.99 -8.35
C THR A 202 -7.00 21.95 -8.91
N ASN A 203 -8.02 22.10 -8.06
CA ASN A 203 -9.40 22.18 -8.50
C ASN A 203 -9.73 23.58 -9.04
N TYR A 204 -10.28 23.67 -10.26
CA TYR A 204 -10.73 24.91 -10.90
C TYR A 204 -11.71 25.73 -10.06
N SER A 205 -12.45 25.08 -9.15
CA SER A 205 -13.38 25.75 -8.23
C SER A 205 -12.72 26.39 -7.00
N GLY A 206 -11.41 26.17 -6.78
CA GLY A 206 -10.69 26.62 -5.58
C GLY A 206 -11.15 25.95 -4.28
N LYS A 207 -12.00 24.91 -4.37
CA LYS A 207 -12.54 24.15 -3.24
C LYS A 207 -12.16 22.68 -3.35
N CYS A 208 -12.00 22.05 -2.20
CA CYS A 208 -11.73 20.63 -2.10
C CYS A 208 -13.03 19.84 -2.29
N LEU A 209 -12.95 18.58 -2.74
CA LEU A 209 -14.14 17.74 -2.90
C LEU A 209 -14.75 17.46 -1.52
N VAL A 210 -16.08 17.59 -1.40
CA VAL A 210 -16.79 17.32 -0.15
C VAL A 210 -16.55 15.86 0.25
N LEU A 211 -15.92 15.68 1.41
CA LEU A 211 -15.70 14.37 2.01
C LEU A 211 -16.91 14.01 2.87
N HIS A 212 -17.29 12.74 2.90
CA HIS A 212 -18.36 12.26 3.76
C HIS A 212 -17.98 12.47 5.24
N VAL A 213 -18.95 12.75 6.11
CA VAL A 213 -18.68 13.02 7.54
C VAL A 213 -17.93 11.85 8.18
N ASP A 214 -18.35 10.60 7.91
CA ASP A 214 -17.67 9.40 8.39
C ASP A 214 -16.19 9.35 8.00
N PHE A 215 -15.85 9.85 6.79
CA PHE A 215 -14.47 9.89 6.33
C PHE A 215 -13.67 10.93 7.12
N LEU A 216 -14.23 12.12 7.38
CA LEU A 216 -13.57 13.15 8.19
C LEU A 216 -13.36 12.71 9.65
N VAL A 217 -14.34 12.03 10.24
CA VAL A 217 -14.21 11.42 11.57
C VAL A 217 -13.04 10.44 11.58
N GLU A 218 -12.95 9.58 10.56
CA GLU A 218 -11.86 8.62 10.45
C GLU A 218 -10.50 9.30 10.25
N VAL A 219 -10.44 10.40 9.48
CA VAL A 219 -9.22 11.21 9.36
C VAL A 219 -8.78 11.76 10.71
N GLY A 220 -9.71 12.29 11.50
CA GLY A 220 -9.42 12.78 12.86
C GLY A 220 -8.82 11.68 13.75
N LYS A 221 -9.41 10.47 13.71
CA LYS A 221 -8.86 9.31 14.42
C LYS A 221 -7.49 8.88 13.88
N GLY A 222 -7.28 8.91 12.57
CA GLY A 222 -6.00 8.62 11.93
C GLY A 222 -4.90 9.58 12.40
N LEU A 223 -5.18 10.89 12.44
CA LEU A 223 -4.25 11.90 12.97
C LEU A 223 -3.94 11.68 14.45
N LEU A 224 -4.95 11.37 15.26
CA LEU A 224 -4.76 11.03 16.66
C LEU A 224 -3.87 9.78 16.82
N ALA A 225 -4.10 8.74 16.00
CA ALA A 225 -3.30 7.53 16.01
C ALA A 225 -1.84 7.79 15.61
N ILE A 226 -1.59 8.64 14.61
CA ILE A 226 -0.24 9.06 14.22
C ILE A 226 0.48 9.70 15.41
N LYS A 227 -0.14 10.70 16.03
CA LYS A 227 0.43 11.45 17.16
C LYS A 227 0.71 10.55 18.38
N THR A 228 -0.18 9.60 18.63
CA THR A 228 -0.13 8.77 19.84
C THR A 228 0.82 7.60 19.71
N TYR A 229 0.82 6.91 18.56
CA TYR A 229 1.50 5.62 18.41
C TYR A 229 2.68 5.65 17.44
N VAL A 230 2.63 6.50 16.42
CA VAL A 230 3.63 6.50 15.34
C VAL A 230 4.73 7.52 15.62
N GLU A 231 4.38 8.79 15.84
CA GLU A 231 5.32 9.89 16.11
C GLU A 231 6.36 9.55 17.18
N PRO A 232 6.01 8.96 18.35
CA PRO A 232 6.99 8.64 19.39
C PRO A 232 8.03 7.60 18.97
N LYS A 233 7.73 6.79 17.95
CA LYS A 233 8.62 5.74 17.43
C LYS A 233 9.51 6.25 16.29
N VAL A 234 9.17 7.37 15.66
CA VAL A 234 9.91 7.91 14.53
C VAL A 234 11.28 8.43 15.00
N PRO A 235 12.40 7.88 14.50
CA PRO A 235 13.71 8.39 14.84
C PRO A 235 13.91 9.82 14.33
N SER A 236 14.63 10.66 15.07
CA SER A 236 14.87 12.07 14.72
C SER A 236 15.53 12.30 13.35
N ARG A 237 16.25 11.30 12.81
CA ARG A 237 16.85 11.35 11.46
C ARG A 237 15.84 11.16 10.33
N VAL A 238 14.64 10.67 10.62
CA VAL A 238 13.59 10.39 9.63
C VAL A 238 12.73 11.63 9.46
N LYS A 239 12.58 12.10 8.23
CA LYS A 239 11.62 13.14 7.90
C LYS A 239 10.20 12.55 7.91
N LEU A 240 9.43 12.86 8.94
CA LEU A 240 8.00 12.56 9.00
C LEU A 240 7.20 13.68 8.32
N ASN A 241 6.39 13.32 7.31
CA ASN A 241 5.41 14.21 6.71
C ASN A 241 4.01 13.67 7.01
N VAL A 242 3.22 14.43 7.76
CA VAL A 242 1.79 14.13 7.95
C VAL A 242 1.00 15.01 7.00
N VAL A 243 0.21 14.40 6.13
CA VAL A 243 -0.68 15.13 5.21
C VAL A 243 -2.09 15.11 5.78
N GLU A 244 -2.57 16.31 6.13
CA GLU A 244 -3.91 16.58 6.63
C GLU A 244 -4.84 17.05 5.49
N PRO A 245 -6.16 16.89 5.62
CA PRO A 245 -7.12 17.55 4.75
C PRO A 245 -6.94 19.07 4.76
N CYS A 246 -7.40 19.72 3.69
CA CYS A 246 -7.35 21.18 3.62
C CYS A 246 -8.25 21.79 4.69
N ARG A 247 -7.64 22.45 5.70
CA ARG A 247 -8.35 23.14 6.79
C ARG A 247 -9.42 24.11 6.27
N ARG A 248 -9.08 24.90 5.23
CA ARG A 248 -10.02 25.85 4.59
C ARG A 248 -11.33 25.23 4.08
N CYS A 249 -11.37 23.92 3.82
CA CYS A 249 -12.56 23.24 3.30
C CYS A 249 -13.09 22.15 4.22
N HIS A 250 -12.31 21.71 5.20
CA HIS A 250 -12.58 20.53 6.02
C HIS A 250 -12.15 20.75 7.47
N ASP A 251 -12.50 21.89 8.07
CA ASP A 251 -12.22 22.14 9.49
C ASP A 251 -12.73 20.96 10.34
N LEU A 252 -11.79 20.21 10.91
CA LEU A 252 -12.05 19.14 11.86
C LEU A 252 -12.23 19.81 13.21
N GLU A 253 -13.43 19.75 13.80
CA GLU A 253 -13.58 20.15 15.21
C GLU A 253 -12.66 19.29 16.09
N PRO A 254 -12.00 19.85 17.11
CA PRO A 254 -11.16 19.07 18.00
C PRO A 254 -11.98 17.97 18.66
N LEU A 255 -11.53 16.71 18.54
CA LEU A 255 -12.07 15.62 19.33
C LEU A 255 -11.78 15.93 20.82
N SER A 256 -12.82 16.36 21.53
CA SER A 256 -12.83 16.68 22.96
C SER A 256 -12.75 15.43 23.82
#